data_AF-A0A662E8V0-F1
#
_entry.id   AF-A0A662E8V0-F1
#
_cell.length_a   1.000
_cell.length_b   1.000
_cell.length_c   1.000
_cell.angle_alpha   90.00
_cell.angle_beta   90.00
_cell.angle_gamma   90.00
#
_symmetry.space_group_name_H-M   'P 1'
#
loop_
_entity.id
_entity.type
_entity.pdbx_description
1 polymer ?
#
loop_
_entity_poly.entity_id
_entity_poly.type
_entity_poly.pdbx_seq_one_letter_code
_entity_poly.pdbx_strand_id
1 'polypeptide(L)'
;MTKDTKPVTPPLDGMLDLDEPEFETPSADAGPAPEWSGDELLQIDVKGNIWVRGGRFFDGRVVGKVGGEDGEAVIAMLADRFQALEGRWALLKKDVSGTHNMVRHIKSLRSFIHWVEGAKAIGDFKALLEKASHELERIESQLETGRAAKEELINEAEKLADSNSWRSTAEAEAELMERWKQAGAGGGDEDEALWKRFKTARSRFFDRRSEHGAEVRQNRRAGEQAKEDLIARAEALNSSTDWGATFDAMQDLMEAWKNAPSAGRKRDDEFWDRFRAAREPFFEARKKQFAENRRQQGRSSRDQGRPKGRSQPRRDRGGSASPGARRSSNQGSLHASLAELVGPLRDMFPADRKDEDD
;
A
#
# COMPACT_ATOMS: atom_id res chain seq x y z
N MET A 1 20.43 37.64 45.43
CA MET A 1 20.02 36.23 45.41
C MET A 1 18.50 36.16 45.47
N THR A 2 17.84 36.43 44.35
CA THR A 2 16.40 36.25 44.18
C THR A 2 16.17 34.81 43.76
N LYS A 3 15.52 34.00 44.60
CA LYS A 3 15.15 32.63 44.27
C LYS A 3 13.90 32.66 43.39
N ASP A 4 14.07 32.27 42.12
CA ASP A 4 12.99 31.90 41.22
C ASP A 4 12.11 30.84 41.87
N THR A 5 10.86 31.20 42.15
CA THR A 5 9.84 30.24 42.56
C THR A 5 8.84 30.16 41.41
N LYS A 6 9.02 29.15 40.56
CA LYS A 6 8.05 28.81 39.50
C LYS A 6 6.70 28.48 40.15
N PRO A 7 5.57 28.93 39.59
CA PRO A 7 4.27 28.45 40.02
C PRO A 7 4.15 26.97 39.66
N VAL A 8 4.07 26.12 40.68
CA VAL A 8 3.73 24.70 40.55
C VAL A 8 2.24 24.64 40.27
N THR A 9 1.88 24.42 39.02
CA THR A 9 0.50 24.06 38.65
C THR A 9 0.23 22.66 39.21
N PRO A 10 -0.76 22.47 40.10
CA PRO A 10 -1.06 21.15 40.63
C PRO A 10 -1.67 20.25 39.54
N PRO A 11 -1.44 18.92 39.59
CA PRO A 11 -2.02 18.00 38.61
C PRO A 11 -3.54 17.91 38.79
N LEU A 12 -4.27 17.85 37.67
CA LEU A 12 -5.73 17.73 37.57
C LEU A 12 -6.33 16.46 38.22
N ASP A 13 -5.51 15.56 38.74
CA ASP A 13 -5.92 14.22 39.21
C ASP A 13 -6.49 14.21 40.64
N GLY A 14 -6.34 15.29 41.42
CA GLY A 14 -6.81 15.35 42.82
C GLY A 14 -7.97 16.33 43.08
N MET A 15 -8.51 16.97 42.04
CA MET A 15 -9.56 18.00 42.18
C MET A 15 -10.96 17.50 41.79
N LEU A 16 -11.06 16.18 41.54
CA LEU A 16 -12.28 15.42 41.26
C LEU A 16 -12.93 14.84 42.53
N ASP A 17 -12.23 14.85 43.67
CA ASP A 17 -12.77 14.43 44.98
C ASP A 17 -13.23 15.66 45.77
N LEU A 18 -14.28 16.33 45.30
CA LEU A 18 -15.17 17.04 46.22
C LEU A 18 -16.27 16.06 46.58
N ASP A 19 -16.62 15.99 47.87
CA ASP A 19 -17.70 15.14 48.39
C ASP A 19 -18.84 15.02 47.39
N GLU A 20 -19.31 13.78 47.15
CA GLU A 20 -20.56 13.54 46.43
C GLU A 20 -21.54 14.61 46.88
N PRO A 21 -22.11 15.42 45.95
CA PRO A 21 -23.08 16.41 46.38
C PRO A 21 -24.15 15.63 47.13
N GLU A 22 -24.35 15.94 48.41
CA GLU A 22 -25.43 15.33 49.18
C GLU A 22 -26.73 15.72 48.49
N PHE A 23 -27.18 14.82 47.61
CA PHE A 23 -28.49 14.80 47.00
C PHE A 23 -29.46 14.45 48.12
N GLU A 24 -29.70 15.37 49.03
CA GLU A 24 -30.93 15.32 49.80
C GLU A 24 -32.06 15.40 48.79
N THR A 25 -32.85 14.33 48.76
CA THR A 25 -34.14 14.32 48.09
C THR A 25 -34.86 15.63 48.40
N PRO A 26 -35.48 16.29 47.39
CA PRO A 26 -36.21 17.53 47.62
C PRO A 26 -37.10 17.32 48.84
N SER A 27 -36.96 18.21 49.83
CA SER A 27 -37.78 18.12 51.04
C SER A 27 -39.23 17.90 50.60
N ALA A 28 -39.82 16.78 51.02
CA ALA A 28 -41.19 16.41 50.65
C ALA A 28 -42.23 17.44 51.14
N ASP A 29 -41.79 18.45 51.90
CA ASP A 29 -42.55 19.59 52.41
C ASP A 29 -42.40 20.86 51.54
N ALA A 30 -41.62 20.82 50.46
CA ALA A 30 -41.63 21.87 49.43
C ALA A 30 -42.95 21.81 48.65
N GLY A 31 -43.64 22.94 48.53
CA GLY A 31 -44.86 23.04 47.72
C GLY A 31 -44.58 22.78 46.23
N PRO A 32 -45.61 22.81 45.36
CA PRO A 32 -45.38 22.75 43.91
C PRO A 32 -44.40 23.87 43.49
N ALA A 33 -43.60 23.58 42.46
CA ALA A 33 -42.67 24.57 41.90
C ALA A 33 -43.43 25.87 41.57
N PRO A 34 -42.84 27.04 41.88
CA PRO A 34 -43.54 28.30 41.70
C PRO A 34 -43.71 28.63 40.20
N GLU A 35 -44.72 29.45 39.87
CA GLU A 35 -44.93 29.92 38.50
C GLU A 35 -43.83 30.90 38.10
N TRP A 36 -43.08 30.56 37.07
CA TRP A 36 -41.98 31.37 36.56
C TRP A 36 -42.50 32.47 35.63
N SER A 37 -42.20 33.74 35.93
CA SER A 37 -42.50 34.87 35.04
C SER A 37 -41.22 35.46 34.42
N GLY A 38 -41.25 35.74 33.11
CA GLY A 38 -40.12 36.37 32.41
C GLY A 38 -38.83 35.53 32.41
N ASP A 39 -37.68 36.19 32.63
CA ASP A 39 -36.33 35.61 32.62
C ASP A 39 -35.77 35.37 34.03
N GLU A 40 -36.62 35.31 35.05
CA GLU A 40 -36.21 35.02 36.42
C GLU A 40 -35.54 33.64 36.52
N LEU A 41 -34.37 33.59 37.15
CA LEU A 41 -33.58 32.37 37.37
C LEU A 41 -33.75 31.78 38.78
N LEU A 42 -34.34 32.57 39.68
CA LEU A 42 -34.48 32.31 41.10
C LEU A 42 -35.85 32.79 41.58
N GLN A 43 -36.53 31.99 42.41
CA GLN A 43 -37.68 32.44 43.19
C GLN A 43 -37.57 31.91 44.62
N ILE A 44 -38.00 32.70 45.61
CA ILE A 44 -38.06 32.28 47.01
C ILE A 44 -39.53 32.12 47.37
N ASP A 45 -39.93 30.94 47.83
CA ASP A 45 -41.32 30.69 48.21
C ASP A 45 -41.65 31.30 49.58
N VAL A 46 -42.93 31.32 49.93
CA VAL A 46 -43.43 31.85 51.22
C VAL A 46 -42.93 31.07 52.44
N LYS A 47 -42.41 29.85 52.25
CA LYS A 47 -41.77 29.04 53.30
C LYS A 47 -40.26 29.34 53.41
N GLY A 48 -39.73 30.24 52.58
CA GLY A 48 -38.31 30.60 52.50
C GLY A 48 -37.47 29.66 51.63
N ASN A 49 -38.06 28.69 50.92
CA ASN A 49 -37.28 27.80 50.06
C ASN A 49 -36.81 28.51 48.80
N ILE A 50 -35.55 28.32 48.47
CA ILE A 50 -34.90 28.90 47.30
C ILE A 50 -35.07 27.94 46.12
N TRP A 51 -35.89 28.33 45.16
CA TRP A 51 -36.10 27.60 43.91
C TRP A 51 -35.21 28.15 42.81
N VAL A 52 -34.55 27.24 42.09
CA VAL A 52 -33.83 27.54 40.85
C VAL A 52 -34.65 27.05 39.67
N ARG A 53 -34.66 27.87 38.61
CA ARG A 53 -35.41 27.58 37.40
C ARG A 53 -34.86 26.35 36.70
N GLY A 54 -35.75 25.40 36.44
CA GLY A 54 -35.45 24.26 35.57
C GLY A 54 -35.46 24.64 34.10
N GLY A 55 -35.09 23.70 33.25
CA GLY A 55 -35.08 23.87 31.81
C GLY A 55 -35.02 22.53 31.09
N ARG A 56 -34.36 22.49 29.93
CA ARG A 56 -34.20 21.27 29.14
C ARG A 56 -33.45 20.15 29.89
N PHE A 57 -32.53 20.51 30.78
CA PHE A 57 -31.59 19.57 31.39
C PHE A 57 -32.03 19.05 32.76
N PHE A 58 -32.86 19.79 33.49
CA PHE A 58 -33.35 19.40 34.80
C PHE A 58 -34.64 20.16 35.14
N ASP A 59 -35.49 19.57 35.96
CA ASP A 59 -36.70 20.22 36.48
C ASP A 59 -36.36 21.25 37.56
N GLY A 60 -37.22 22.25 37.76
CA GLY A 60 -37.01 23.26 38.81
C GLY A 60 -36.81 22.60 40.16
N ARG A 61 -35.78 23.05 40.91
CA ARG A 61 -35.36 22.40 42.15
C ARG A 61 -35.13 23.39 43.28
N VAL A 62 -35.31 22.92 44.51
CA VAL A 62 -34.93 23.65 45.71
C VAL A 62 -33.44 23.47 45.97
N VAL A 63 -32.71 24.58 46.10
CA VAL A 63 -31.25 24.58 46.33
C VAL A 63 -30.85 25.03 47.73
N GLY A 64 -31.80 25.56 48.51
CA GLY A 64 -31.56 26.01 49.88
C GLY A 64 -32.82 26.60 50.51
N LYS A 65 -32.68 27.13 51.72
CA LYS A 65 -33.75 27.80 52.46
C LYS A 65 -33.20 29.05 53.14
N VAL A 66 -33.91 30.16 53.00
CA VAL A 66 -33.66 31.44 53.67
C VAL A 66 -34.42 31.44 54.99
N GLY A 67 -33.74 31.68 56.11
CA GLY A 67 -34.36 31.81 57.43
C GLY A 67 -33.53 32.68 58.36
N GLY A 68 -34.18 33.51 59.17
CA GLY A 68 -33.53 34.39 60.15
C GLY A 68 -32.82 35.61 59.54
N GLU A 69 -31.90 36.22 60.30
CA GLU A 69 -31.10 37.38 59.88
C GLU A 69 -29.99 37.01 58.87
N ASP A 70 -29.68 35.73 58.69
CA ASP A 70 -28.56 35.23 57.86
C ASP A 70 -28.95 34.90 56.41
N GLY A 71 -30.15 35.28 55.97
CA GLY A 71 -30.71 34.92 54.67
C GLY A 71 -29.87 35.37 53.46
N GLU A 72 -29.34 36.59 53.53
CA GLU A 72 -28.46 37.14 52.50
C GLU A 72 -27.13 36.36 52.40
N ALA A 73 -26.60 35.89 53.54
CA ALA A 73 -25.37 35.11 53.57
C ALA A 73 -25.53 33.73 52.90
N VAL A 74 -26.70 33.10 53.06
CA VAL A 74 -27.03 31.82 52.38
C VAL A 74 -27.10 32.01 50.87
N ILE A 75 -27.72 33.09 50.40
CA ILE A 75 -27.81 33.40 48.97
C ILE A 75 -26.42 33.71 48.40
N ALA A 76 -25.61 34.51 49.10
CA ALA A 76 -24.24 34.81 48.70
C ALA A 76 -23.38 33.55 48.58
N MET A 77 -23.46 32.64 49.57
CA MET A 77 -22.77 31.35 49.53
C MET A 77 -23.19 30.50 48.31
N LEU A 78 -24.48 30.45 48.00
CA LEU A 78 -24.99 29.69 46.84
C LEU A 78 -24.59 30.32 45.51
N ALA A 79 -24.47 31.65 45.43
CA ALA A 79 -23.94 32.36 44.27
C ALA A 79 -22.42 32.11 44.10
N ASP A 80 -21.65 32.13 45.17
CA ASP A 80 -20.22 31.80 45.17
C ASP A 80 -19.97 30.36 44.70
N ARG A 81 -20.84 29.42 45.10
CA ARG A 81 -20.80 28.03 44.59
C ARG A 81 -21.02 27.99 43.08
N PHE A 82 -21.92 28.81 42.52
CA PHE A 82 -22.12 28.89 41.07
C PHE A 82 -20.89 29.47 40.37
N GLN A 83 -20.29 30.52 40.92
CA GLN A 83 -19.03 31.09 40.41
C GLN A 83 -17.90 30.06 40.39
N ALA A 84 -17.85 29.15 41.38
CA ALA A 84 -16.92 28.03 41.36
C ALA A 84 -17.20 27.04 40.20
N LEU A 85 -18.46 26.81 39.83
CA LEU A 85 -18.82 26.01 38.64
C LEU A 85 -18.29 26.67 37.36
N GLU A 86 -18.49 27.98 37.21
CA GLU A 86 -18.00 28.75 36.06
C GLU A 86 -16.48 28.77 35.98
N GLY A 87 -15.81 28.90 37.12
CA GLY A 87 -14.35 28.78 37.22
C GLY A 87 -13.85 27.40 36.79
N ARG A 88 -14.53 26.32 37.23
CA ARG A 88 -14.21 24.96 36.81
C ARG A 88 -14.43 24.75 35.32
N TRP A 89 -15.53 25.27 34.77
CA TRP A 89 -15.78 25.27 33.33
C TRP A 89 -14.67 25.98 32.55
N ALA A 90 -14.22 27.16 33.03
CA ALA A 90 -13.12 27.90 32.40
C ALA A 90 -11.81 27.10 32.39
N LEU A 91 -11.50 26.39 33.49
CA LEU A 91 -10.35 25.50 33.57
C LEU A 91 -10.49 24.30 32.62
N LEU A 92 -11.66 23.65 32.60
CA LEU A 92 -11.95 22.51 31.74
C LEU A 92 -11.79 22.88 30.27
N LYS A 93 -12.33 24.04 29.85
CA LYS A 93 -12.19 24.57 28.49
C LYS A 93 -10.73 24.84 28.10
N LYS A 94 -9.92 25.34 29.03
CA LYS A 94 -8.49 25.60 28.78
C LYS A 94 -7.72 24.30 28.59
N ASP A 95 -8.07 23.24 29.33
CA ASP A 95 -7.43 21.92 29.22
C ASP A 95 -7.70 21.24 27.87
N VAL A 96 -8.88 21.45 27.26
CA VAL A 96 -9.20 20.98 25.88
C VAL A 96 -8.12 21.38 24.89
N SER A 97 -7.67 22.63 24.98
CA SER A 97 -6.77 23.23 24.00
C SER A 97 -5.32 22.77 24.21
N GLY A 98 -4.98 22.25 25.39
CA GLY A 98 -3.64 21.80 25.74
C GLY A 98 -3.43 20.29 25.62
N THR A 99 -4.50 19.49 25.69
CA THR A 99 -4.40 18.04 25.83
C THR A 99 -4.74 17.32 24.52
N HIS A 100 -3.84 16.45 24.05
CA HIS A 100 -4.03 15.64 22.83
C HIS A 100 -5.09 14.52 22.97
N ASN A 101 -5.66 14.33 24.16
CA ASN A 101 -6.57 13.23 24.47
C ASN A 101 -8.03 13.72 24.58
N MET A 102 -8.67 13.87 23.42
CA MET A 102 -10.08 14.27 23.28
C MET A 102 -11.05 13.32 24.02
N VAL A 103 -10.73 12.03 24.11
CA VAL A 103 -11.58 11.02 24.79
C VAL A 103 -11.62 11.26 26.30
N ARG A 104 -10.47 11.56 26.92
CA ARG A 104 -10.44 11.98 28.33
C ARG A 104 -11.31 13.21 28.54
N HIS A 105 -11.25 14.16 27.61
CA HIS A 105 -12.03 15.38 27.71
C HIS A 105 -13.54 15.15 27.62
N ILE A 106 -14.00 14.29 26.71
CA ILE A 106 -15.41 13.85 26.64
C ILE A 106 -15.88 13.32 28.00
N LYS A 107 -15.08 12.44 28.65
CA LYS A 107 -15.40 11.90 29.96
C LYS A 107 -15.51 13.01 31.03
N SER A 108 -14.59 13.96 31.02
CA SER A 108 -14.61 15.11 31.94
C SER A 108 -15.81 16.03 31.71
N LEU A 109 -16.19 16.30 30.45
CA LEU A 109 -17.38 17.10 30.13
C LEU A 109 -18.67 16.43 30.58
N ARG A 110 -18.83 15.12 30.29
CA ARG A 110 -20.00 14.36 30.74
C ARG A 110 -20.13 14.35 32.26
N SER A 111 -19.01 14.17 32.96
CA SER A 111 -18.98 14.21 34.42
C SER A 111 -19.30 15.61 34.96
N PHE A 112 -18.79 16.66 34.30
CA PHE A 112 -19.10 18.04 34.66
C PHE A 112 -20.58 18.37 34.46
N ILE A 113 -21.17 17.99 33.32
CA ILE A 113 -22.61 18.18 33.04
C ILE A 113 -23.44 17.51 34.13
N HIS A 114 -23.17 16.23 34.42
CA HIS A 114 -23.86 15.50 35.48
C HIS A 114 -23.73 16.18 36.86
N TRP A 115 -22.54 16.71 37.17
CA TRP A 115 -22.31 17.40 38.44
C TRP A 115 -23.05 18.76 38.52
N VAL A 116 -23.10 19.52 37.43
CA VAL A 116 -23.85 20.79 37.36
C VAL A 116 -25.36 20.54 37.47
N GLU A 117 -25.87 19.45 36.90
CA GLU A 117 -27.25 19.00 37.07
C GLU A 117 -27.61 18.69 38.53
N GLY A 118 -26.63 18.35 39.38
CA GLY A 118 -26.86 18.08 40.80
C GLY A 118 -26.52 19.21 41.78
N ALA A 119 -25.87 20.27 41.31
CA ALA A 119 -25.28 21.26 42.21
C ALA A 119 -26.32 22.15 42.94
N LYS A 120 -26.15 22.29 44.26
CA LYS A 120 -26.87 23.28 45.10
C LYS A 120 -26.19 24.65 45.00
N ALA A 121 -26.56 25.43 44.00
CA ALA A 121 -26.05 26.78 43.76
C ALA A 121 -27.13 27.66 43.10
N ILE A 122 -26.91 28.97 43.00
CA ILE A 122 -27.81 29.93 42.34
C ILE A 122 -27.07 30.58 41.18
N GLY A 123 -27.60 30.47 39.95
CA GLY A 123 -27.04 31.09 38.77
C GLY A 123 -27.68 30.58 37.48
N ASP A 124 -27.08 30.94 36.34
CA ASP A 124 -27.57 30.55 35.02
C ASP A 124 -27.07 29.15 34.62
N PHE A 125 -27.65 28.13 35.26
CA PHE A 125 -27.37 26.72 34.96
C PHE A 125 -27.67 26.38 33.50
N LYS A 126 -28.72 26.98 32.92
CA LYS A 126 -29.11 26.75 31.54
C LYS A 126 -27.97 27.14 30.60
N ALA A 127 -27.47 28.37 30.69
CA ALA A 127 -26.39 28.82 29.82
C ALA A 127 -25.10 28.02 30.04
N LEU A 128 -24.80 27.60 31.28
CA LEU A 128 -23.61 26.80 31.58
C LEU A 128 -23.70 25.39 30.96
N LEU A 129 -24.86 24.72 31.10
CA LEU A 129 -25.11 23.40 30.53
C LEU A 129 -25.19 23.43 29.00
N GLU A 130 -25.78 24.47 28.41
CA GLU A 130 -25.76 24.67 26.95
C GLU A 130 -24.33 24.81 26.42
N LYS A 131 -23.47 25.61 27.09
CA LYS A 131 -22.06 25.74 26.72
C LYS A 131 -21.30 24.41 26.81
N ALA A 132 -21.50 23.66 27.89
CA ALA A 132 -20.83 22.37 28.08
C ALA A 132 -21.29 21.30 27.09
N SER A 133 -22.60 21.24 26.82
CA SER A 133 -23.18 20.29 25.87
C SER A 133 -22.73 20.59 24.44
N HIS A 134 -22.74 21.86 24.03
CA HIS A 134 -22.26 22.27 22.71
C HIS A 134 -20.77 21.93 22.51
N GLU A 135 -19.94 22.11 23.54
CA GLU A 135 -18.53 21.73 23.46
C GLU A 135 -18.34 20.21 23.37
N LEU A 136 -19.15 19.43 24.09
CA LEU A 136 -19.16 17.98 24.00
C LEU A 136 -19.52 17.52 22.58
N GLU A 137 -20.63 18.02 22.04
CA GLU A 137 -21.08 17.73 20.67
C GLU A 137 -20.01 18.11 19.63
N ARG A 138 -19.35 19.26 19.80
CA ARG A 138 -18.26 19.71 18.93
C ARG A 138 -17.11 18.70 18.89
N ILE A 139 -16.68 18.20 20.05
CA ILE A 139 -15.56 17.25 20.14
C ILE A 139 -15.97 15.87 19.60
N GLU A 140 -17.17 15.39 19.93
CA GLU A 140 -17.69 14.13 19.40
C GLU A 140 -17.80 14.16 17.87
N SER A 141 -18.28 15.27 17.30
CA SER A 141 -18.33 15.47 15.85
C SER A 141 -16.94 15.47 15.20
N GLN A 142 -15.94 16.06 15.86
CA GLN A 142 -14.55 16.03 15.38
C GLN A 142 -13.97 14.61 15.38
N LEU A 143 -14.27 13.81 16.40
CA LEU A 143 -13.82 12.42 16.44
C LEU A 143 -14.51 11.59 15.35
N GLU A 144 -15.83 11.77 15.18
CA GLU A 144 -16.59 11.04 14.17
C GLU A 144 -16.11 11.35 12.74
N THR A 145 -15.86 12.62 12.43
CA THR A 145 -15.29 13.00 11.12
C THR A 145 -13.88 12.42 10.92
N GLY A 146 -13.05 12.38 11.96
CA GLY A 146 -11.74 11.73 11.93
C GLY A 146 -11.81 10.22 11.68
N ARG A 147 -12.74 9.52 12.34
CA ARG A 147 -13.02 8.09 12.14
C ARG A 147 -13.46 7.80 10.72
N ALA A 148 -14.48 8.51 10.24
CA ALA A 148 -15.02 8.30 8.90
C ALA A 148 -13.95 8.50 7.82
N ALA A 149 -13.11 9.53 7.94
CA ALA A 149 -11.99 9.74 7.04
C ALA A 149 -10.97 8.58 7.07
N LYS A 150 -10.63 8.07 8.27
CA LYS A 150 -9.74 6.92 8.40
C LYS A 150 -10.33 5.63 7.84
N GLU A 151 -11.62 5.40 8.03
CA GLU A 151 -12.33 4.25 7.45
C GLU A 151 -12.34 4.30 5.93
N GLU A 152 -12.56 5.47 5.34
CA GLU A 152 -12.47 5.66 3.89
C GLU A 152 -11.06 5.32 3.37
N LEU A 153 -10.01 5.82 4.03
CA LEU A 153 -8.61 5.52 3.68
C LEU A 153 -8.28 4.02 3.79
N ILE A 154 -8.84 3.34 4.79
CA ILE A 154 -8.69 1.88 4.94
C ILE A 154 -9.36 1.17 3.77
N ASN A 155 -10.58 1.55 3.40
CA ASN A 155 -11.30 0.95 2.28
C ASN A 155 -10.58 1.19 0.95
N GLU A 156 -9.95 2.35 0.76
CA GLU A 156 -9.08 2.63 -0.39
C GLU A 156 -7.85 1.71 -0.39
N ALA A 157 -7.13 1.58 0.73
CA ALA A 157 -5.97 0.69 0.86
C ALA A 157 -6.33 -0.79 0.64
N GLU A 158 -7.48 -1.24 1.17
CA GLU A 158 -7.96 -2.62 0.99
C GLU A 158 -8.23 -2.96 -0.49
N LYS A 159 -8.70 -1.99 -1.30
CA LYS A 159 -8.87 -2.17 -2.76
C LYS A 159 -7.54 -2.26 -3.49
N LEU A 160 -6.52 -1.56 -3.01
CA LEU A 160 -5.17 -1.56 -3.59
C LEU A 160 -4.35 -2.79 -3.19
N ALA A 161 -4.72 -3.48 -2.11
CA ALA A 161 -3.96 -4.58 -1.52
C ALA A 161 -3.63 -5.73 -2.49
N ASP A 162 -4.47 -5.96 -3.50
CA ASP A 162 -4.31 -7.03 -4.51
C ASP A 162 -3.92 -6.53 -5.91
N SER A 163 -3.63 -5.24 -6.05
CA SER A 163 -3.19 -4.66 -7.33
C SER A 163 -1.83 -5.22 -7.75
N ASN A 164 -1.69 -5.50 -9.05
CA ASN A 164 -0.42 -5.90 -9.67
C ASN A 164 0.27 -4.74 -10.40
N SER A 165 -0.30 -3.54 -10.39
CA SER A 165 0.35 -2.34 -10.93
C SER A 165 1.31 -1.79 -9.86
N TRP A 166 2.52 -2.35 -9.75
CA TRP A 166 3.35 -2.18 -8.56
C TRP A 166 3.79 -0.73 -8.34
N ARG A 167 4.25 -0.04 -9.39
CA ARG A 167 4.69 1.36 -9.30
C ARG A 167 3.57 2.31 -8.92
N SER A 168 2.49 2.36 -9.71
CA SER A 168 1.39 3.30 -9.50
C SER A 168 0.67 3.06 -8.17
N THR A 169 0.51 1.80 -7.77
CA THR A 169 -0.10 1.45 -6.47
C THR A 169 0.80 1.87 -5.32
N ALA A 170 2.13 1.75 -5.44
CA ALA A 170 3.05 2.22 -4.40
C ALA A 170 3.01 3.75 -4.21
N GLU A 171 2.80 4.51 -5.29
CA GLU A 171 2.61 5.96 -5.25
C GLU A 171 1.28 6.32 -4.56
N ALA A 172 0.18 5.65 -4.92
CA ALA A 172 -1.12 5.82 -4.27
C ALA A 172 -1.09 5.45 -2.78
N GLU A 173 -0.41 4.35 -2.42
CA GLU A 173 -0.18 3.92 -1.04
C GLU A 173 0.61 4.96 -0.22
N ALA A 174 1.52 5.71 -0.83
CA ALA A 174 2.24 6.79 -0.17
C ALA A 174 1.32 8.01 0.09
N GLU A 175 0.46 8.34 -0.85
CA GLU A 175 -0.55 9.40 -0.70
C GLU A 175 -1.56 9.07 0.41
N LEU A 176 -2.05 7.82 0.47
CA LEU A 176 -2.94 7.36 1.54
C LEU A 176 -2.30 7.51 2.93
N MET A 177 -1.01 7.23 3.07
CA MET A 177 -0.30 7.43 4.34
C MET A 177 -0.22 8.91 4.72
N GLU A 178 -0.07 9.80 3.75
CA GLU A 178 -0.02 11.23 4.02
C GLU A 178 -1.40 11.77 4.42
N ARG A 179 -2.46 11.37 3.71
CA ARG A 179 -3.86 11.64 4.09
C ARG A 179 -4.17 11.08 5.49
N TRP A 180 -3.65 9.89 5.83
CA TRP A 180 -3.82 9.30 7.16
C TRP A 180 -3.21 10.15 8.29
N LYS A 181 -2.02 10.71 8.09
CA LYS A 181 -1.39 11.61 9.09
C LYS A 181 -2.17 12.91 9.28
N GLN A 182 -2.83 13.36 8.22
CA GLN A 182 -3.66 14.57 8.22
C GLN A 182 -5.07 14.31 8.74
N ALA A 183 -5.51 13.04 8.74
CA ALA A 183 -6.78 12.64 9.32
C ALA A 183 -6.77 12.95 10.83
N GLY A 184 -7.85 13.56 11.32
CA GLY A 184 -8.02 13.85 12.73
C GLY A 184 -8.00 12.59 13.60
N ALA A 185 -7.91 12.77 14.92
CA ALA A 185 -8.05 11.66 15.84
C ALA A 185 -9.47 11.07 15.75
N GLY A 186 -9.57 9.74 15.76
CA GLY A 186 -10.82 9.00 15.94
C GLY A 186 -11.02 8.56 17.39
N GLY A 187 -10.03 8.75 18.26
CA GLY A 187 -10.13 8.49 19.69
C GLY A 187 -9.43 7.18 20.09
N GLY A 188 -8.75 7.24 21.24
CA GLY A 188 -7.86 6.22 21.82
C GLY A 188 -7.86 4.83 21.18
N ASP A 189 -8.62 3.90 21.76
CA ASP A 189 -8.58 2.47 21.37
C ASP A 189 -9.06 2.22 19.93
N GLU A 190 -10.01 3.02 19.45
CA GLU A 190 -10.50 2.91 18.07
C GLU A 190 -9.45 3.32 17.04
N ASP A 191 -8.66 4.36 17.33
CA ASP A 191 -7.55 4.78 16.47
C ASP A 191 -6.49 3.68 16.33
N GLU A 192 -6.22 2.92 17.40
CA GLU A 192 -5.30 1.77 17.34
C GLU A 192 -5.86 0.65 16.46
N ALA A 193 -7.15 0.34 16.59
CA ALA A 193 -7.81 -0.67 15.77
C ALA A 193 -7.83 -0.27 14.28
N LEU A 194 -8.17 0.98 13.98
CA LEU A 194 -8.16 1.54 12.62
C LEU A 194 -6.72 1.52 12.05
N TRP A 195 -5.73 1.93 12.84
CA TRP A 195 -4.32 1.89 12.43
C TRP A 195 -3.85 0.47 12.10
N LYS A 196 -4.20 -0.51 12.93
CA LYS A 196 -3.87 -1.92 12.70
C LYS A 196 -4.48 -2.42 11.40
N ARG A 197 -5.74 -2.11 11.11
CA ARG A 197 -6.41 -2.48 9.85
C ARG A 197 -5.72 -1.83 8.66
N PHE A 198 -5.49 -0.51 8.70
CA PHE A 198 -4.80 0.23 7.66
C PHE A 198 -3.42 -0.38 7.36
N LYS A 199 -2.59 -0.56 8.40
CA LYS A 199 -1.26 -1.17 8.25
C LYS A 199 -1.32 -2.56 7.64
N THR A 200 -2.30 -3.38 8.05
CA THR A 200 -2.46 -4.75 7.52
C THR A 200 -2.77 -4.74 6.02
N ALA A 201 -3.68 -3.87 5.57
CA ALA A 201 -4.01 -3.72 4.15
C ALA A 201 -2.78 -3.32 3.32
N ARG A 202 -2.01 -2.33 3.80
CA ARG A 202 -0.79 -1.85 3.12
C ARG A 202 0.31 -2.90 3.10
N SER A 203 0.54 -3.58 4.23
CA SER A 203 1.55 -4.65 4.33
C SER A 203 1.30 -5.74 3.29
N ARG A 204 0.04 -6.15 3.08
CA ARG A 204 -0.32 -7.15 2.06
C ARG A 204 0.17 -6.78 0.66
N PHE A 205 0.00 -5.53 0.24
CA PHE A 205 0.50 -5.05 -1.05
C PHE A 205 2.04 -5.11 -1.13
N PHE A 206 2.72 -4.56 -0.12
CA PHE A 206 4.19 -4.49 -0.12
C PHE A 206 4.86 -5.86 0.00
N ASP A 207 4.25 -6.80 0.75
CA ASP A 207 4.71 -8.18 0.86
C ASP A 207 4.62 -8.88 -0.50
N ARG A 208 3.47 -8.79 -1.18
CA ARG A 208 3.30 -9.33 -2.54
C ARG A 208 4.27 -8.72 -3.55
N ARG A 209 4.47 -7.40 -3.50
CA ARG A 209 5.44 -6.72 -4.37
C ARG A 209 6.87 -7.22 -4.13
N SER A 210 7.23 -7.44 -2.86
CA SER A 210 8.53 -7.98 -2.47
C SER A 210 8.72 -9.41 -2.98
N GLU A 211 7.70 -10.27 -2.82
CA GLU A 211 7.67 -11.65 -3.32
C GLU A 211 7.83 -11.70 -4.83
N HIS A 212 7.04 -10.92 -5.58
CA HIS A 212 7.16 -10.82 -7.03
C HIS A 212 8.56 -10.36 -7.45
N GLY A 213 9.10 -9.33 -6.79
CA GLY A 213 10.46 -8.88 -7.05
C GLY A 213 11.51 -9.96 -6.75
N ALA A 214 11.30 -10.81 -5.75
CA ALA A 214 12.17 -11.94 -5.46
C ALA A 214 12.09 -13.03 -6.52
N GLU A 215 10.88 -13.37 -6.97
CA GLU A 215 10.64 -14.34 -8.05
C GLU A 215 11.30 -13.89 -9.36
N VAL A 216 11.11 -12.63 -9.77
CA VAL A 216 11.74 -12.05 -10.97
C VAL A 216 13.27 -12.13 -10.87
N ARG A 217 13.86 -11.81 -9.71
CA ARG A 217 15.30 -11.92 -9.50
C ARG A 217 15.79 -13.37 -9.55
N GLN A 218 15.04 -14.30 -8.98
CA GLN A 218 15.38 -15.73 -9.01
C GLN A 218 15.33 -16.27 -10.44
N ASN A 219 14.28 -15.95 -11.19
CA ASN A 219 14.13 -16.36 -12.58
C ASN A 219 15.27 -15.81 -13.46
N ARG A 220 15.64 -14.53 -13.27
CA ARG A 220 16.80 -13.92 -13.95
C ARG A 220 18.10 -14.68 -13.64
N ARG A 221 18.39 -14.96 -12.36
CA ARG A 221 19.58 -15.73 -11.96
C ARG A 221 19.61 -17.15 -12.55
N ALA A 222 18.45 -17.83 -12.58
CA ALA A 222 18.34 -19.15 -13.19
C ALA A 222 18.61 -19.10 -14.70
N GLY A 223 18.11 -18.06 -15.38
CA GLY A 223 18.40 -17.79 -16.80
C GLY A 223 19.88 -17.51 -17.05
N GLU A 224 20.53 -16.71 -16.20
CA GLU A 224 21.98 -16.44 -16.27
C GLU A 224 22.78 -17.74 -16.19
N GLN A 225 22.55 -18.54 -15.15
CA GLN A 225 23.28 -19.81 -14.95
C GLN A 225 23.06 -20.78 -16.11
N ALA A 226 21.80 -20.96 -16.55
CA ALA A 226 21.49 -21.86 -17.66
C ALA A 226 22.21 -21.44 -18.95
N LYS A 227 22.26 -20.14 -19.25
CA LYS A 227 22.93 -19.63 -20.45
C LYS A 227 24.44 -19.73 -20.35
N GLU A 228 25.02 -19.47 -19.19
CA GLU A 228 26.45 -19.69 -18.93
C GLU A 228 26.84 -21.15 -19.13
N ASP A 229 26.05 -22.10 -18.62
CA ASP A 229 26.29 -23.53 -18.80
C ASP A 229 26.21 -23.95 -20.28
N LEU A 230 25.24 -23.40 -21.03
CA LEU A 230 25.11 -23.66 -22.48
C LEU A 230 26.30 -23.12 -23.27
N ILE A 231 26.78 -21.92 -22.93
CA ILE A 231 27.98 -21.33 -23.53
C ILE A 231 29.20 -22.21 -23.25
N ALA A 232 29.43 -22.60 -22.00
CA ALA A 232 30.56 -23.45 -21.62
C ALA A 232 30.57 -24.80 -22.37
N ARG A 233 29.39 -25.42 -22.54
CA ARG A 233 29.24 -26.65 -23.34
C ARG A 233 29.53 -26.43 -24.82
N ALA A 234 29.07 -25.32 -25.39
CA ALA A 234 29.38 -24.97 -26.77
C ALA A 234 30.89 -24.72 -26.95
N GLU A 235 31.53 -24.02 -26.01
CA GLU A 235 32.98 -23.78 -26.01
C GLU A 235 33.76 -25.09 -25.94
N ALA A 236 33.35 -26.06 -25.12
CA ALA A 236 34.00 -27.36 -25.03
C ALA A 236 33.92 -28.18 -26.34
N LEU A 237 32.86 -27.97 -27.13
CA LEU A 237 32.63 -28.67 -28.40
C LEU A 237 33.20 -27.94 -29.63
N ASN A 238 33.68 -26.70 -29.47
CA ASN A 238 33.99 -25.80 -30.60
C ASN A 238 35.14 -26.28 -31.52
N SER A 239 35.99 -27.18 -31.02
CA SER A 239 37.19 -27.70 -31.70
C SER A 239 37.08 -29.18 -32.03
N SER A 240 35.92 -29.80 -31.76
CA SER A 240 35.67 -31.21 -32.07
C SER A 240 35.69 -31.46 -33.57
N THR A 241 36.30 -32.57 -33.97
CA THR A 241 36.38 -33.04 -35.35
C THR A 241 35.39 -34.18 -35.64
N ASP A 242 34.61 -34.61 -34.64
CA ASP A 242 33.46 -35.49 -34.83
C ASP A 242 32.27 -34.67 -35.34
N TRP A 243 32.24 -34.48 -36.66
CA TRP A 243 31.31 -33.57 -37.32
C TRP A 243 29.83 -33.94 -37.19
N GLY A 244 29.52 -35.23 -37.01
CA GLY A 244 28.15 -35.72 -36.91
C GLY A 244 27.60 -35.46 -35.52
N ALA A 245 28.15 -36.16 -34.53
CA ALA A 245 27.69 -36.08 -33.14
C ALA A 245 27.77 -34.66 -32.57
N THR A 246 28.82 -33.90 -32.93
CA THR A 246 28.97 -32.52 -32.47
C THR A 246 27.93 -31.58 -33.11
N PHE A 247 27.54 -31.82 -34.36
CA PHE A 247 26.50 -31.01 -34.99
C PHE A 247 25.16 -31.21 -34.28
N ASP A 248 24.79 -32.45 -34.00
CA ASP A 248 23.55 -32.78 -33.28
C ASP A 248 23.56 -32.15 -31.88
N ALA A 249 24.66 -32.31 -31.12
CA ALA A 249 24.84 -31.67 -29.83
C ALA A 249 24.74 -30.12 -29.90
N MET A 250 25.26 -29.49 -30.96
CA MET A 250 25.15 -28.04 -31.17
C MET A 250 23.74 -27.57 -31.57
N GLN A 251 22.89 -28.46 -32.11
CA GLN A 251 21.46 -28.21 -32.30
C GLN A 251 20.70 -28.35 -30.98
N ASP A 252 21.00 -29.40 -30.19
CA ASP A 252 20.39 -29.59 -28.87
C ASP A 252 20.68 -28.41 -27.94
N LEU A 253 21.91 -27.88 -27.95
CA LEU A 253 22.26 -26.67 -27.20
C LEU A 253 21.47 -25.44 -27.66
N MET A 254 21.17 -25.33 -28.95
CA MET A 254 20.37 -24.23 -29.49
C MET A 254 18.89 -24.36 -29.14
N GLU A 255 18.37 -25.59 -29.07
CA GLU A 255 17.03 -25.84 -28.56
C GLU A 255 16.94 -25.54 -27.06
N ALA A 256 17.91 -26.01 -26.27
CA ALA A 256 18.01 -25.68 -24.85
C ALA A 256 18.15 -24.17 -24.62
N TRP A 257 18.87 -23.45 -25.49
CA TRP A 257 18.96 -21.99 -25.44
C TRP A 257 17.61 -21.29 -25.63
N LYS A 258 16.82 -21.73 -26.62
CA LYS A 258 15.49 -21.17 -26.89
C LYS A 258 14.53 -21.40 -25.71
N ASN A 259 14.72 -22.50 -24.98
CA ASN A 259 13.92 -22.87 -23.82
C ASN A 259 14.48 -22.29 -22.50
N ALA A 260 15.66 -21.68 -22.50
CA ALA A 260 16.25 -21.11 -21.30
C ALA A 260 15.49 -19.87 -20.81
N PRO A 261 15.30 -19.69 -19.50
CA PRO A 261 14.72 -18.47 -18.94
C PRO A 261 15.52 -17.22 -19.34
N SER A 262 14.85 -16.05 -19.33
CA SER A 262 15.53 -14.77 -19.60
C SER A 262 16.39 -14.36 -18.40
N ALA A 263 17.61 -13.92 -18.68
CA ALA A 263 18.50 -13.27 -17.71
C ALA A 263 18.26 -11.73 -17.63
N GLY A 264 17.28 -11.23 -18.37
CA GLY A 264 17.06 -9.81 -18.61
C GLY A 264 17.73 -9.35 -19.91
N ARG A 265 17.09 -8.39 -20.59
CA ARG A 265 17.40 -8.00 -21.98
C ARG A 265 18.89 -7.77 -22.25
N LYS A 266 19.54 -6.92 -21.45
CA LYS A 266 20.97 -6.59 -21.63
C LYS A 266 21.89 -7.81 -21.47
N ARG A 267 21.60 -8.69 -20.51
CA ARG A 267 22.39 -9.90 -20.24
C ARG A 267 22.12 -10.97 -21.30
N ASP A 268 20.88 -11.10 -21.74
CA ASP A 268 20.49 -12.00 -22.83
C ASP A 268 21.24 -11.67 -24.13
N ASP A 269 21.36 -10.38 -24.46
CA ASP A 269 22.13 -9.92 -25.62
C ASP A 269 23.62 -10.32 -25.50
N GLU A 270 24.24 -10.04 -24.35
CA GLU A 270 25.64 -10.38 -24.07
C GLU A 270 25.89 -11.89 -24.17
N PHE A 271 25.04 -12.70 -23.53
CA PHE A 271 25.19 -14.14 -23.56
C PHE A 271 24.98 -14.71 -24.95
N TRP A 272 24.06 -14.14 -25.73
CA TRP A 272 23.82 -14.62 -27.09
C TRP A 272 25.02 -14.40 -28.01
N ASP A 273 25.65 -13.22 -27.93
CA ASP A 273 26.85 -12.94 -28.71
C ASP A 273 27.98 -13.90 -28.33
N ARG A 274 28.15 -14.19 -27.03
CA ARG A 274 29.10 -15.21 -26.54
C ARG A 274 28.75 -16.61 -27.05
N PHE A 275 27.49 -17.02 -26.98
CA PHE A 275 27.05 -18.34 -27.44
C PHE A 275 27.25 -18.53 -28.95
N ARG A 276 26.98 -17.50 -29.75
CA ARG A 276 27.30 -17.53 -31.18
C ARG A 276 28.80 -17.64 -31.43
N ALA A 277 29.59 -16.80 -30.78
CA ALA A 277 31.05 -16.82 -30.90
C ALA A 277 31.64 -18.18 -30.50
N ALA A 278 31.09 -18.84 -29.49
CA ALA A 278 31.50 -20.18 -29.07
C ALA A 278 31.25 -21.25 -30.14
N ARG A 279 30.18 -21.11 -30.93
CA ARG A 279 29.77 -22.09 -31.96
C ARG A 279 30.45 -21.87 -33.30
N GLU A 280 30.79 -20.63 -33.64
CA GLU A 280 31.33 -20.23 -34.94
C GLU A 280 32.57 -21.05 -35.38
N PRO A 281 33.59 -21.31 -34.53
CA PRO A 281 34.78 -22.06 -34.93
C PRO A 281 34.48 -23.46 -35.47
N PHE A 282 33.57 -24.21 -34.82
CA PHE A 282 33.19 -25.56 -35.23
C PHE A 282 32.56 -25.54 -36.62
N PHE A 283 31.60 -24.64 -36.84
CA PHE A 283 30.89 -24.58 -38.11
C PHE A 283 31.78 -24.10 -39.26
N GLU A 284 32.70 -23.16 -39.01
CA GLU A 284 33.68 -22.73 -40.01
C GLU A 284 34.68 -23.85 -40.34
N ALA A 285 35.16 -24.60 -39.33
CA ALA A 285 36.03 -25.76 -39.55
C ALA A 285 35.33 -26.87 -40.35
N ARG A 286 34.08 -27.20 -39.98
CA ARG A 286 33.24 -28.16 -40.72
C ARG A 286 33.04 -27.72 -42.16
N LYS A 287 32.65 -26.46 -42.38
CA LYS A 287 32.42 -25.90 -43.74
C LYS A 287 33.67 -26.00 -44.62
N LYS A 288 34.86 -25.70 -44.07
CA LYS A 288 36.14 -25.86 -44.78
C LYS A 288 36.40 -27.32 -45.14
N GLN A 289 36.22 -28.26 -44.21
CA GLN A 289 36.46 -29.68 -44.45
C GLN A 289 35.54 -30.26 -45.52
N PHE A 290 34.24 -29.96 -45.46
CA PHE A 290 33.29 -30.43 -46.47
C PHE A 290 33.52 -29.78 -47.84
N ALA A 291 33.99 -28.53 -47.89
CA ALA A 291 34.38 -27.89 -49.14
C ALA A 291 35.60 -28.58 -49.79
N GLU A 292 36.60 -28.95 -48.99
CA GLU A 292 37.79 -29.67 -49.46
C GLU A 292 37.45 -31.07 -49.97
N ASN A 293 36.64 -31.83 -49.22
CA ASN A 293 36.16 -33.15 -49.65
C ASN A 293 35.41 -33.08 -51.00
N ARG A 294 34.57 -32.05 -51.21
CA ARG A 294 33.89 -31.83 -52.50
C ARG A 294 34.87 -31.51 -53.64
N ARG A 295 35.92 -30.73 -53.39
CA ARG A 295 36.95 -30.41 -54.40
C ARG A 295 37.74 -31.65 -54.82
N GLN A 296 38.08 -32.51 -53.87
CA GLN A 296 38.79 -33.76 -54.13
C GLN A 296 37.93 -34.72 -54.95
N GLN A 297 36.65 -34.89 -54.59
CA GLN A 297 35.70 -35.71 -55.37
C GLN A 297 35.48 -35.17 -56.79
N GLY A 298 35.40 -33.84 -56.94
CA GLY A 298 35.29 -33.19 -58.25
C GLY A 298 36.53 -33.35 -59.13
N ARG A 299 37.74 -33.34 -58.54
CA ARG A 299 39.00 -33.60 -59.27
C ARG A 299 39.10 -35.06 -59.73
N SER A 300 38.81 -36.03 -58.86
CA SER A 300 38.85 -37.45 -59.21
C SER A 300 37.83 -37.82 -60.29
N SER A 301 36.64 -37.21 -60.28
CA SER A 301 35.62 -37.39 -61.33
C SER A 301 36.05 -36.81 -62.68
N ARG A 302 36.76 -35.67 -62.68
CA ARG A 302 37.28 -35.02 -63.89
C ARG A 302 38.45 -35.79 -64.52
N ASP A 303 39.24 -36.47 -63.70
CA ASP A 303 40.36 -37.31 -64.14
C ASP A 303 39.88 -38.66 -64.74
N GLN A 304 38.77 -39.23 -64.22
CA GLN A 304 38.17 -40.45 -64.78
C GLN A 304 37.33 -40.22 -66.05
N GLY A 305 37.01 -38.96 -66.41
CA GLY A 305 36.12 -38.61 -67.52
C GLY A 305 36.79 -38.30 -68.87
N ARG A 306 38.11 -38.48 -69.04
CA ARG A 306 38.81 -38.14 -70.30
C ARG A 306 38.72 -39.32 -71.30
N PRO A 307 37.88 -39.27 -72.37
CA PRO A 307 37.80 -40.38 -73.31
C PRO A 307 39.02 -40.36 -74.23
N LYS A 308 39.73 -41.50 -74.34
CA LYS A 308 40.72 -41.70 -75.40
C LYS A 308 39.98 -41.70 -76.75
N GLY A 309 40.50 -40.93 -77.69
CA GLY A 309 39.84 -40.60 -78.94
C GLY A 309 39.43 -41.81 -79.79
N ARG A 310 38.36 -41.63 -80.55
CA ARG A 310 38.09 -42.41 -81.74
C ARG A 310 37.52 -41.51 -82.82
N SER A 311 38.23 -41.49 -83.96
CA SER A 311 37.94 -40.70 -85.13
C SER A 311 36.78 -41.28 -85.96
N GLN A 312 35.89 -40.38 -86.42
CA GLN A 312 35.05 -40.40 -87.63
C GLN A 312 33.81 -41.33 -87.74
N PRO A 313 32.87 -41.07 -88.69
CA PRO A 313 32.58 -39.84 -89.45
C PRO A 313 31.10 -39.37 -89.39
N ARG A 314 30.86 -38.20 -89.98
CA ARG A 314 29.56 -37.54 -90.18
C ARG A 314 28.54 -38.43 -90.90
N ARG A 315 27.28 -38.37 -90.44
CA ARG A 315 26.10 -38.56 -91.29
C ARG A 315 24.96 -37.66 -90.82
N ASP A 316 24.46 -36.87 -91.75
CA ASP A 316 23.17 -36.18 -91.68
C ASP A 316 22.01 -37.18 -91.57
N ARG A 317 21.05 -36.88 -90.71
CA ARG A 317 19.61 -36.83 -91.05
C ARG A 317 18.80 -36.34 -89.86
N GLY A 318 17.90 -35.39 -90.14
CA GLY A 318 16.96 -34.82 -89.21
C GLY A 318 15.83 -35.78 -88.80
N GLY A 319 15.05 -35.32 -87.83
CA GLY A 319 13.87 -36.02 -87.34
C GLY A 319 13.50 -35.55 -85.93
N SER A 320 12.53 -34.65 -85.88
CA SER A 320 11.77 -34.20 -84.71
C SER A 320 11.24 -35.32 -83.81
N ALA A 321 11.22 -35.12 -82.49
CA ALA A 321 10.04 -35.37 -81.64
C ALA A 321 10.22 -34.88 -80.19
N SER A 322 9.09 -34.51 -79.62
CA SER A 322 8.70 -33.83 -78.38
C SER A 322 9.28 -34.29 -77.01
N PRO A 323 9.11 -33.48 -75.95
CA PRO A 323 9.68 -33.70 -74.63
C PRO A 323 8.75 -34.49 -73.70
N GLY A 324 9.31 -35.39 -72.90
CA GLY A 324 8.57 -36.15 -71.89
C GLY A 324 9.44 -36.75 -70.79
N ALA A 325 9.07 -36.41 -69.55
CA ALA A 325 9.27 -37.14 -68.31
C ALA A 325 10.68 -37.24 -67.67
N ARG A 326 10.80 -36.44 -66.59
CA ARG A 326 11.24 -36.82 -65.22
C ARG A 326 12.32 -37.91 -65.08
N ARG A 327 13.45 -37.52 -64.47
CA ARG A 327 14.05 -38.33 -63.41
C ARG A 327 14.53 -37.45 -62.26
N SER A 328 13.90 -37.69 -61.12
CA SER A 328 14.32 -37.28 -59.80
C SER A 328 15.72 -37.83 -59.52
N SER A 329 16.67 -36.94 -59.23
CA SER A 329 17.87 -37.27 -58.47
C SER A 329 17.84 -36.42 -57.21
N ASN A 330 17.28 -37.04 -56.17
CA ASN A 330 17.35 -36.60 -54.79
C ASN A 330 18.82 -36.68 -54.33
N GLN A 331 19.57 -35.59 -54.47
CA GLN A 331 20.75 -35.36 -53.65
C GLN A 331 20.30 -34.47 -52.49
N GLY A 332 20.35 -35.03 -51.28
CA GLY A 332 20.02 -34.33 -50.04
C GLY A 332 20.80 -33.02 -49.95
N SER A 333 20.06 -31.91 -50.02
CA SER A 333 20.56 -30.59 -49.71
C SER A 333 20.85 -30.53 -48.20
N LEU A 334 22.05 -30.92 -47.80
CA LEU A 334 22.62 -30.60 -46.48
C LEU A 334 23.46 -29.32 -46.59
N HIS A 335 22.86 -28.28 -47.16
CA HIS A 335 23.32 -26.91 -47.00
C HIS A 335 22.22 -26.14 -46.27
N ALA A 336 22.04 -26.44 -44.99
CA ALA A 336 21.53 -25.42 -44.08
C ALA A 336 22.60 -24.32 -44.06
N SER A 337 22.31 -23.22 -44.76
CA SER A 337 23.23 -22.09 -44.84
C SER A 337 23.47 -21.59 -43.42
N LEU A 338 24.72 -21.31 -43.06
CA LEU A 338 25.09 -20.73 -41.77
C LEU A 338 24.23 -19.47 -41.45
N ALA A 339 23.72 -18.79 -42.48
CA ALA A 339 22.81 -17.66 -42.39
C ALA A 339 21.41 -17.98 -41.81
N GLU A 340 20.89 -19.19 -41.99
CA GLU A 340 19.59 -19.60 -41.39
C GLU A 340 19.73 -19.95 -39.89
N LEU A 341 20.93 -20.33 -39.44
CA LEU A 341 21.23 -20.65 -38.04
C LEU A 341 21.71 -19.44 -37.21
N VAL A 342 22.02 -18.32 -37.88
CA VAL A 342 22.60 -17.09 -37.31
C VAL A 342 21.71 -15.88 -37.67
N GLY A 343 20.39 -16.06 -37.64
CA GLY A 343 19.42 -14.97 -37.82
C GLY A 343 19.55 -13.91 -36.72
N PRO A 344 19.25 -12.62 -36.99
CA PRO A 344 19.41 -11.53 -36.04
C PRO A 344 18.60 -11.77 -34.76
N LEU A 345 19.21 -11.42 -33.62
CA LEU A 345 18.68 -11.63 -32.26
C LEU A 345 17.24 -11.10 -32.08
N ARG A 346 16.88 -10.07 -32.86
CA ARG A 346 15.60 -9.38 -32.84
C ARG A 346 14.40 -10.23 -33.27
N ASP A 347 14.61 -11.27 -34.07
CA ASP A 347 13.52 -12.14 -34.56
C ASP A 347 13.34 -13.41 -33.72
N MET A 348 14.31 -13.75 -32.85
CA MET A 348 14.25 -14.94 -31.97
C MET A 348 13.58 -14.67 -30.62
N PHE A 349 13.53 -13.42 -30.19
CA PHE A 349 12.81 -12.99 -29.00
C PHE A 349 11.63 -12.12 -29.44
N PRO A 350 10.40 -12.65 -29.54
CA PRO A 350 9.24 -11.84 -29.90
C PRO A 350 9.16 -10.65 -28.93
N ALA A 351 9.07 -9.44 -29.50
CA ALA A 351 9.11 -8.16 -28.80
C ALA A 351 7.93 -7.90 -27.84
N ASP A 352 7.12 -8.92 -27.55
CA ASP A 352 5.86 -8.81 -26.82
C ASP A 352 5.96 -9.21 -25.35
N ARG A 353 7.17 -9.35 -24.81
CA ARG A 353 7.35 -9.34 -23.36
C ARG A 353 7.53 -7.90 -22.93
N LYS A 354 6.39 -7.22 -22.75
CA LYS A 354 6.30 -5.92 -22.08
C LYS A 354 7.24 -5.94 -20.89
N ASP A 355 8.00 -4.85 -20.75
CA ASP A 355 8.76 -4.56 -19.56
C ASP A 355 7.80 -4.69 -18.35
N GLU A 356 7.87 -5.80 -17.63
CA GLU A 356 7.35 -5.92 -16.26
C GLU A 356 8.30 -5.15 -15.31
N ASP A 357 8.60 -3.91 -15.68
CA ASP A 357 9.26 -2.91 -14.83
C ASP A 357 8.22 -1.95 -14.21
N ASP A 358 6.94 -2.32 -14.24
CA ASP A 358 5.86 -1.63 -13.49
C ASP A 358 5.70 -2.18 -12.09
#